data_AF-A0A1Q5CU07-F1
#
_entry.id   AF-A0A1Q5CU07-F1
#
_cell.length_a   1.000
_cell.length_b   1.000
_cell.length_c   1.000
_cell.angle_alpha   90.00
_cell.angle_beta   90.00
_cell.angle_gamma   90.00
#
_symmetry.space_group_name_H-M   'P 1'
#
loop_
_entity.id
_entity.type
_entity.pdbx_description
1 polymer ?
#
loop_
_entity_poly.entity_id
_entity_poly.type
_entity_poly.pdbx_seq_one_letter_code
_entity_poly.pdbx_strand_id
1 'polypeptide(L)'
;MTGTITHDPPHSAGGGQSGPLIVTEDTDLLDDLLRLCAAAGATPEVHHSVPATPAASTGTTGTLGTSGPAGARWPGGWEAAPLVLVGDDAARRVRGAVRRRGVVLVSRDQDDPGVWQRAVEIGADHVLVLPDGEQWLVDRIADVAEGVGRPALTVGVIGGRGGAGASTLACALAVTSAREGLRSLLVDADPLGGGLDVLLGGETAEGLRWPAFAASRGRVGGGALEESLPELHSLRVLSWDRGDCVTVPSQAVRAVLAAARRRGGTVVVDLPRRIDDGVAEVLAQLDVGLLVVPAELRAVAAAGRVAAAVGMVLRDLRVVTRGPYDSGLDDREVARLLGLPLAGEVPVESGLLRATDGKRPPGSSARGPLARFCRAFWERALVETGGGAA
;
A
#
# COMPACT_ATOMS: atom_id res chain seq x y z
N MET A 1 21.68 -51.85 -17.81
CA MET A 1 22.31 -50.55 -17.50
C MET A 1 21.21 -49.50 -17.55
N THR A 2 20.63 -49.21 -16.39
CA THR A 2 19.46 -48.35 -16.22
C THR A 2 19.95 -47.12 -15.48
N GLY A 3 20.08 -45.99 -16.19
CA GLY A 3 20.57 -44.74 -15.63
C GLY A 3 19.45 -43.97 -14.94
N THR A 4 19.57 -43.81 -13.63
CA THR A 4 18.72 -42.94 -12.81
C THR A 4 19.15 -41.48 -13.04
N ILE A 5 18.28 -40.67 -13.64
CA ILE A 5 18.48 -39.22 -13.77
C ILE A 5 17.86 -38.57 -12.53
N THR A 6 18.71 -38.14 -11.61
CA THR A 6 18.30 -37.31 -10.46
C THR A 6 18.26 -35.87 -10.96
N HIS A 7 17.06 -35.28 -11.04
CA HIS A 7 16.87 -33.89 -11.42
C HIS A 7 17.06 -33.01 -10.18
N ASP A 8 18.21 -32.35 -10.08
CA ASP A 8 18.44 -31.28 -9.10
C ASP A 8 17.68 -30.02 -9.57
N PRO A 9 16.89 -29.34 -8.71
CA PRO A 9 16.27 -28.08 -9.08
C PRO A 9 17.30 -26.94 -9.05
N PRO A 10 17.17 -25.92 -9.92
CA PRO A 10 18.16 -24.86 -10.02
C PRO A 10 18.13 -23.98 -8.77
N HIS A 11 19.29 -23.81 -8.15
CA HIS A 11 19.55 -22.76 -7.16
C HIS A 11 19.17 -21.41 -7.74
N SER A 12 18.05 -20.88 -7.28
CA SER A 12 17.64 -19.51 -7.54
C SER A 12 18.56 -18.61 -6.72
N ALA A 13 19.36 -17.78 -7.39
CA ALA A 13 20.14 -16.72 -6.78
C ALA A 13 19.20 -15.64 -6.21
N GLY A 14 18.57 -15.93 -5.07
CA GLY A 14 17.84 -14.96 -4.27
C GLY A 14 18.80 -14.26 -3.34
N GLY A 15 18.96 -12.95 -3.49
CA GLY A 15 19.46 -12.13 -2.37
C GLY A 15 18.48 -12.30 -1.22
N GLY A 16 18.86 -13.10 -0.22
CA GLY A 16 17.98 -13.54 0.86
C GLY A 16 17.39 -12.34 1.59
N GLN A 17 16.09 -12.10 1.39
CA GLN A 17 15.34 -11.20 2.24
C GLN A 17 15.20 -11.88 3.59
N SER A 18 15.86 -11.33 4.61
CA SER A 18 15.77 -11.82 5.99
C SER A 18 14.31 -11.78 6.44
N GLY A 19 13.79 -12.91 6.93
CA GLY A 19 12.45 -12.98 7.52
C GLY A 19 12.37 -12.26 8.88
N PRO A 20 11.21 -12.31 9.56
CA PRO A 20 11.07 -11.70 10.89
C PRO A 20 12.06 -12.31 11.89
N LEU A 21 12.66 -11.47 12.73
CA LEU A 21 13.54 -11.89 13.83
C LEU A 21 12.69 -12.14 15.09
N ILE A 22 12.80 -13.31 15.70
CA ILE A 22 12.15 -13.65 16.97
C ILE A 22 13.21 -13.71 18.07
N VAL A 23 12.95 -13.03 19.19
CA VAL A 23 13.81 -13.02 20.38
C VAL A 23 12.96 -13.41 21.59
N THR A 24 13.09 -14.65 22.06
CA THR A 24 12.38 -15.19 23.24
C THR A 24 13.14 -16.41 23.78
N GLU A 25 13.16 -16.55 25.10
CA GLU A 25 13.59 -17.76 25.83
C GLU A 25 12.38 -18.62 26.23
N ASP A 26 11.18 -18.04 26.29
CA ASP A 26 9.91 -18.76 26.51
C ASP A 26 9.58 -19.67 25.33
N THR A 27 9.57 -20.98 25.58
CA THR A 27 9.31 -22.02 24.58
C THR A 27 7.86 -22.04 24.12
N ASP A 28 6.91 -21.76 25.02
CA ASP A 28 5.49 -21.77 24.67
C ASP A 28 5.16 -20.55 23.81
N LEU A 29 5.71 -19.39 24.16
CA LEU A 29 5.61 -18.19 23.31
C LEU A 29 6.31 -18.40 21.97
N LEU A 30 7.49 -19.03 21.95
CA LEU A 30 8.19 -19.32 20.71
C LEU A 30 7.35 -20.20 19.77
N ASP A 31 6.76 -21.28 20.28
CA ASP A 31 5.93 -22.19 19.50
C ASP A 31 4.71 -21.45 18.89
N ASP A 32 4.07 -20.56 19.66
CA ASP A 32 3.01 -19.71 19.14
C ASP A 32 3.50 -18.77 18.04
N LEU A 33 4.63 -18.08 18.25
CA LEU A 33 5.20 -17.17 17.24
C LEU A 33 5.62 -17.90 15.95
N LEU A 34 6.17 -19.11 16.07
CA LEU A 34 6.51 -19.96 14.92
C LEU A 34 5.26 -20.41 14.17
N ARG A 35 4.20 -20.81 14.88
CA ARG A 35 2.89 -21.13 14.28
C ARG A 35 2.32 -19.95 13.52
N LEU A 36 2.38 -18.74 14.09
CA LEU A 36 1.89 -17.51 13.43
C LEU A 36 2.75 -17.13 12.21
N CYS A 37 4.08 -17.32 12.29
CA CYS A 37 4.97 -17.13 11.14
C CYS A 37 4.66 -18.10 10.00
N ALA A 38 4.42 -19.38 10.32
CA ALA A 38 4.03 -20.39 9.34
C ALA A 38 2.67 -20.06 8.69
N ALA A 39 1.69 -19.62 9.48
CA ALA A 39 0.40 -19.15 8.96
C ALA A 39 0.54 -17.95 8.02
N ALA A 40 1.54 -17.10 8.25
CA ALA A 40 1.90 -15.97 7.41
C ALA A 40 2.86 -16.31 6.24
N GLY A 41 3.26 -17.58 6.08
CA GLY A 41 4.20 -17.98 5.03
C GLY A 41 5.61 -17.38 5.18
N ALA A 42 6.00 -16.99 6.39
CA ALA A 42 7.30 -16.39 6.69
C ALA A 42 8.22 -17.38 7.41
N THR A 43 9.50 -17.39 7.04
CA THR A 43 10.55 -18.13 7.78
C THR A 43 11.26 -17.19 8.74
N PRO A 44 11.04 -17.29 10.06
CA PRO A 44 11.69 -16.41 11.03
C PRO A 44 13.14 -16.82 11.29
N GLU A 45 13.96 -15.85 11.68
CA GLU A 45 15.24 -16.10 12.34
C GLU A 45 15.01 -16.08 13.86
N VAL A 46 15.42 -17.12 14.59
CA VAL A 46 15.17 -17.24 16.03
C VAL A 46 16.46 -17.04 16.82
N HIS A 47 16.43 -16.14 17.78
CA HIS A 47 17.52 -15.90 18.72
C HIS A 47 17.04 -16.16 20.15
N HIS A 48 17.46 -17.30 20.70
CA HIS A 48 17.23 -17.67 22.09
C HIS A 48 18.15 -16.91 23.07
N SER A 49 19.19 -16.24 22.56
CA SER A 49 20.11 -15.42 23.36
C SER A 49 20.79 -14.35 22.49
N VAL A 50 21.11 -13.19 23.05
CA VAL A 50 22.02 -12.22 22.40
C VAL A 50 23.40 -12.85 22.33
N PRO A 51 24.12 -12.84 21.19
CA PRO A 51 25.47 -13.35 21.13
C PRO A 51 26.33 -12.68 22.20
N ALA A 52 26.86 -13.47 23.14
CA ALA A 52 27.90 -13.00 24.03
C ALA A 52 29.07 -12.50 23.17
N THR A 53 29.60 -11.32 23.50
CA THR A 53 30.80 -10.79 22.88
C THR A 53 31.87 -11.88 22.90
N PRO A 54 32.53 -12.22 21.77
CA PRO A 54 33.61 -13.21 21.82
C PRO A 54 34.66 -12.66 22.79
N ALA A 55 34.84 -13.35 23.91
CA ALA A 55 35.85 -13.00 24.89
C ALA A 55 37.18 -12.91 24.15
N ALA A 56 37.75 -11.71 24.10
CA ALA A 56 39.09 -11.51 23.60
C ALA A 56 40.02 -12.41 24.41
N SER A 57 40.48 -13.50 23.81
CA SER A 57 41.65 -14.19 24.29
C SER A 57 42.83 -13.25 24.09
N THR A 58 43.41 -12.76 25.20
CA THR A 58 44.86 -12.65 25.46
C THR A 58 45.16 -11.63 26.57
N GLY A 59 46.04 -12.03 27.48
CA GLY A 59 47.10 -11.13 27.95
C GLY A 59 46.78 -10.19 29.12
N THR A 60 47.21 -10.60 30.30
CA THR A 60 47.50 -9.77 31.46
C THR A 60 48.30 -8.50 31.09
N THR A 61 47.75 -7.30 31.31
CA THR A 61 48.30 -6.17 32.12
C THR A 61 47.56 -4.86 31.80
N GLY A 62 47.26 -4.10 32.85
CA GLY A 62 46.21 -3.09 32.88
C GLY A 62 46.50 -1.74 32.21
N THR A 63 45.47 -0.91 32.11
CA THR A 63 45.39 0.49 32.58
C THR A 63 43.92 0.93 32.45
N LEU A 64 43.41 1.68 33.44
CA LEU A 64 42.02 2.15 33.49
C LEU A 64 41.65 3.03 32.28
N GLY A 65 40.63 2.62 31.54
CA GLY A 65 39.87 3.44 30.62
C GLY A 65 38.40 3.40 31.00
N THR A 66 37.76 4.56 31.10
CA THR A 66 36.34 4.74 31.42
C THR A 66 35.45 4.03 30.39
N SER A 67 34.95 2.84 30.72
CA SER A 67 33.92 2.15 29.95
C SER A 67 32.54 2.62 30.41
N GLY A 68 31.87 3.44 29.59
CA GLY A 68 30.40 3.49 29.59
C GLY A 68 29.84 2.09 29.29
N PRO A 69 28.54 1.82 29.55
CA PRO A 69 27.98 0.49 29.42
C PRO A 69 28.26 -0.03 28.01
N ALA A 70 29.04 -1.11 27.93
CA ALA A 70 29.38 -1.76 26.68
C ALA A 70 28.07 -2.21 26.01
N GLY A 71 27.66 -1.50 24.96
CA GLY A 71 26.46 -1.82 24.20
C GLY A 71 26.59 -3.23 23.66
N ALA A 72 25.64 -4.10 24.03
CA ALA A 72 25.51 -5.41 23.44
C ALA A 72 25.44 -5.25 21.92
N ARG A 73 26.45 -5.77 21.20
CA ARG A 73 26.54 -5.65 19.76
C ARG A 73 25.65 -6.75 19.17
N TRP A 74 24.42 -6.37 18.86
CA TRP A 74 23.45 -7.28 18.24
C TRP A 74 23.98 -7.79 16.89
N PRO A 75 23.76 -9.06 16.53
CA PRO A 75 24.14 -9.57 15.23
C PRO A 75 23.44 -8.75 14.14
N GLY A 76 24.03 -8.67 12.94
CA GLY A 76 23.53 -7.87 11.82
C GLY A 76 22.06 -8.13 11.45
N GLY A 77 21.47 -9.24 11.93
CA GLY A 77 20.04 -9.54 11.83
C GLY A 77 19.12 -8.54 12.53
N TRP A 78 19.51 -7.87 13.64
CA TRP A 78 18.61 -6.89 14.30
C TRP A 78 18.34 -5.67 13.44
N GLU A 79 19.35 -5.15 12.76
CA GLU A 79 19.22 -3.97 11.89
C GLU A 79 18.65 -4.35 10.52
N ALA A 80 19.02 -5.52 9.99
CA ALA A 80 18.56 -5.99 8.69
C ALA A 80 17.15 -6.60 8.71
N ALA A 81 16.66 -7.07 9.86
CA ALA A 81 15.36 -7.71 9.93
C ALA A 81 14.24 -6.73 9.56
N PRO A 82 13.25 -7.12 8.77
CA PRO A 82 12.11 -6.26 8.45
C PRO A 82 11.09 -6.12 9.59
N LEU A 83 11.10 -7.06 10.54
CA LEU A 83 10.25 -7.11 11.73
C LEU A 83 11.01 -7.82 12.86
N VAL A 84 10.89 -7.33 14.08
CA VAL A 84 11.49 -7.92 15.28
C VAL A 84 10.40 -8.18 16.31
N LEU A 85 10.22 -9.45 16.67
CA LEU A 85 9.27 -9.92 17.68
C LEU A 85 10.04 -10.25 18.95
N VAL A 86 9.78 -9.49 20.02
CA VAL A 86 10.46 -9.64 21.30
C VAL A 86 9.47 -10.22 22.30
N GLY A 87 9.80 -11.36 22.89
CA GLY A 87 9.07 -11.90 24.03
C GLY A 87 9.26 -11.04 25.27
N ASP A 88 8.23 -10.95 26.10
CA ASP A 88 8.26 -10.17 27.33
C ASP A 88 9.41 -10.56 28.28
N ASP A 89 9.72 -11.86 28.32
CA ASP A 89 10.84 -12.47 29.02
C ASP A 89 12.21 -11.95 28.52
N ALA A 90 12.32 -11.64 27.23
CA ALA A 90 13.54 -11.15 26.59
C ALA A 90 13.67 -9.61 26.62
N ALA A 91 12.61 -8.87 26.93
CA ALA A 91 12.56 -7.41 26.85
C ALA A 91 13.66 -6.71 27.65
N ARG A 92 14.01 -7.21 28.84
CA ARG A 92 15.08 -6.63 29.68
C ARG A 92 16.47 -6.76 29.04
N ARG A 93 16.68 -7.80 28.22
CA ARG A 93 17.98 -8.09 27.59
C ARG A 93 18.19 -7.34 26.28
N VAL A 94 17.10 -6.92 25.63
CA VAL A 94 17.17 -6.06 24.44
C VAL A 94 17.24 -4.57 24.76
N ARG A 95 17.25 -4.21 26.06
CA ARG A 95 17.51 -2.85 26.52
C ARG A 95 18.88 -2.39 26.02
N GLY A 96 18.89 -1.32 25.22
CA GLY A 96 20.11 -0.77 24.60
C GLY A 96 20.39 -1.25 23.18
N ALA A 97 19.52 -2.09 22.59
CA ALA A 97 19.53 -2.32 21.15
C ALA A 97 19.26 -1.01 20.38
N VAL A 98 19.73 -0.94 19.13
CA VAL A 98 19.47 0.23 18.27
C VAL A 98 17.96 0.38 18.08
N ARG A 99 17.42 1.56 18.41
CA ARG A 99 16.00 1.87 18.20
C ARG A 99 15.68 1.89 16.71
N ARG A 100 14.61 1.21 16.35
CA ARG A 100 14.16 1.06 14.96
C ARG A 100 12.65 0.86 14.93
N ARG A 101 12.05 1.10 13.76
CA ARG A 101 10.67 0.70 13.49
C ARG A 101 10.58 -0.81 13.22
N GLY A 102 9.39 -1.36 13.42
CA GLY A 102 9.09 -2.77 13.30
C GLY A 102 9.48 -3.60 14.51
N VAL A 103 9.53 -3.03 15.72
CA VAL A 103 9.73 -3.80 16.96
C VAL A 103 8.39 -4.01 17.65
N VAL A 104 8.04 -5.26 17.93
CA VAL A 104 6.79 -5.65 18.58
C VAL A 104 7.12 -6.44 19.84
N LEU A 105 6.63 -5.97 20.99
CA LEU A 105 6.69 -6.71 22.25
C LEU A 105 5.48 -7.65 22.34
N VAL A 106 5.72 -8.94 22.57
CA VAL A 106 4.67 -9.97 22.65
C VAL A 106 4.68 -10.59 24.05
N SER A 107 3.53 -10.56 24.71
CA SER A 107 3.31 -11.17 26.02
C SER A 107 2.21 -12.23 25.94
N ARG A 108 2.22 -13.18 26.88
CA ARG A 108 1.11 -14.11 27.15
C ARG A 108 0.34 -13.73 28.43
N ASP A 109 0.90 -12.82 29.22
CA ASP A 109 0.29 -12.36 30.47
C ASP A 109 -0.55 -11.10 30.21
N GLN A 110 -1.86 -11.22 30.40
CA GLN A 110 -2.84 -10.14 30.24
C GLN A 110 -2.86 -9.18 31.43
N ASP A 111 -2.38 -9.61 32.58
CA ASP A 111 -2.51 -8.89 33.84
C ASP A 111 -1.21 -8.19 34.27
N ASP A 112 -0.13 -8.26 33.48
CA ASP A 112 1.14 -7.59 33.82
C ASP A 112 1.12 -6.10 33.42
N PRO A 113 1.02 -5.16 34.39
CA PRO A 113 1.05 -3.73 34.11
C PRO A 113 2.43 -3.24 33.63
N GLY A 114 3.49 -4.01 33.87
CA GLY A 114 4.87 -3.68 33.53
C GLY A 114 5.22 -3.88 32.05
N VAL A 115 4.36 -4.56 31.27
CA VAL A 115 4.60 -4.84 29.84
C VAL A 115 4.76 -3.56 29.02
N TRP A 116 3.94 -2.54 29.32
CA TRP A 116 3.98 -1.24 28.65
C TRP A 116 5.25 -0.47 28.97
N GLN A 117 5.73 -0.53 30.21
CA GLN A 117 6.99 0.08 30.58
C GLN A 117 8.17 -0.56 29.83
N ARG A 118 8.18 -1.90 29.74
CA ARG A 118 9.22 -2.63 29.01
C ARG A 118 9.21 -2.31 27.52
N ALA A 119 8.03 -2.17 26.92
CA ALA A 119 7.87 -1.74 25.53
C ALA A 119 8.52 -0.38 25.25
N VAL A 120 8.30 0.60 26.12
CA VAL A 120 8.88 1.95 25.99
C VAL A 120 10.40 1.94 26.13
N GLU A 121 10.94 1.13 27.05
CA GLU A 121 12.38 1.02 27.28
C GLU A 121 13.11 0.47 26.05
N ILE A 122 12.52 -0.52 25.36
CA ILE A 122 13.09 -1.12 24.14
C ILE A 122 12.72 -0.35 22.86
N GLY A 123 11.80 0.61 22.96
CA GLY A 123 11.30 1.37 21.81
C GLY A 123 10.43 0.55 20.87
N ALA A 124 9.60 -0.35 21.42
CA ALA A 124 8.63 -1.11 20.65
C ALA A 124 7.54 -0.19 20.08
N ASP A 125 7.19 -0.40 18.81
CA ASP A 125 6.09 0.32 18.16
C ASP A 125 4.73 -0.19 18.65
N HIS A 126 4.67 -1.47 19.03
CA HIS A 126 3.44 -2.14 19.43
C HIS A 126 3.69 -3.12 20.58
N VAL A 127 2.66 -3.28 21.42
CA VAL A 127 2.56 -4.32 22.45
C VAL A 127 1.37 -5.19 22.11
N LEU A 128 1.56 -6.51 22.07
CA LEU A 128 0.51 -7.49 21.84
C LEU A 128 0.47 -8.48 22.98
N VAL A 129 -0.74 -8.87 23.36
CA VAL A 129 -0.97 -9.98 24.28
C VAL A 129 -1.65 -11.10 23.51
N LEU A 130 -1.10 -12.31 23.55
CA LEU A 130 -1.68 -13.49 22.91
C LEU A 130 -2.66 -14.19 23.88
N PRO A 131 -3.80 -14.71 23.38
CA PRO A 131 -4.14 -14.92 21.96
C PRO A 131 -4.79 -13.72 21.25
N ASP A 132 -5.18 -12.66 21.96
CA ASP A 132 -5.98 -11.56 21.38
C ASP A 132 -5.28 -10.85 20.22
N GLY A 133 -3.94 -10.76 20.25
CA GLY A 133 -3.11 -10.15 19.22
C GLY A 133 -2.74 -11.04 18.03
N GLU A 134 -3.15 -12.32 17.98
CA GLU A 134 -2.69 -13.29 16.97
C GLU A 134 -2.96 -12.82 15.53
N GLN A 135 -4.19 -12.37 15.25
CA GLN A 135 -4.59 -11.95 13.90
C GLN A 135 -3.77 -10.75 13.41
N TRP A 136 -3.56 -9.76 14.29
CA TRP A 136 -2.73 -8.59 13.96
C TRP A 136 -1.29 -9.00 13.67
N LEU A 137 -0.76 -9.96 14.43
CA LEU A 137 0.62 -10.41 14.29
C LEU A 137 0.83 -11.20 13.00
N VAL A 138 -0.09 -12.10 12.64
CA VAL A 138 -0.10 -12.80 11.33
C VAL A 138 -0.16 -11.78 10.20
N ASP A 139 -1.02 -10.77 10.33
CA ASP A 139 -1.15 -9.68 9.35
C ASP A 139 0.19 -8.95 9.17
N ARG A 140 0.82 -8.55 10.27
CA ARG A 140 2.11 -7.85 10.22
C ARG A 140 3.26 -8.72 9.70
N ILE A 141 3.31 -10.00 10.06
CA ILE A 141 4.36 -10.92 9.61
C ILE A 141 4.29 -11.12 8.11
N ALA A 142 3.11 -11.41 7.54
CA ALA A 142 3.09 -11.59 6.08
C ALA A 142 3.25 -10.26 5.33
N ASP A 143 2.97 -9.09 5.93
CA ASP A 143 3.22 -7.80 5.26
C ASP A 143 4.73 -7.64 5.01
N VAL A 144 5.49 -8.08 6.00
CA VAL A 144 6.93 -8.12 6.00
C VAL A 144 7.47 -9.22 5.08
N ALA A 145 6.85 -10.41 5.07
CA ALA A 145 7.24 -11.52 4.19
C ALA A 145 6.95 -11.25 2.71
N GLU A 146 5.87 -10.52 2.39
CA GLU A 146 5.57 -10.06 1.03
C GLU A 146 6.54 -8.95 0.55
N GLY A 147 7.38 -8.44 1.45
CA GLY A 147 8.45 -7.49 1.19
C GLY A 147 8.16 -6.09 1.75
N VAL A 148 9.18 -5.47 2.35
CA VAL A 148 9.18 -4.08 2.85
C VAL A 148 9.33 -3.06 1.71
N GLY A 149 8.58 -3.25 0.62
CA GLY A 149 8.49 -2.24 -0.42
C GLY A 149 7.85 -0.97 0.15
N ARG A 150 8.27 0.21 -0.35
CA ARG A 150 7.49 1.43 -0.13
C ARG A 150 6.04 1.14 -0.54
N PRO A 151 5.02 1.59 0.22
CA PRO A 151 3.64 1.43 -0.20
C PRO A 151 3.46 2.06 -1.59
N ALA A 152 2.57 1.47 -2.38
CA ALA A 152 2.25 2.01 -3.69
C ALA A 152 1.71 3.45 -3.54
N LEU A 153 2.16 4.34 -4.41
CA LEU A 153 1.62 5.69 -4.48
C LEU A 153 0.16 5.60 -4.92
N THR A 154 -0.76 5.98 -4.03
CA THR A 154 -2.19 5.76 -4.17
C THR A 154 -2.89 7.06 -4.51
N VAL A 155 -3.44 7.13 -5.72
CA VAL A 155 -4.08 8.34 -6.27
C VAL A 155 -5.55 8.09 -6.49
N GLY A 156 -6.41 8.85 -5.81
CA GLY A 156 -7.85 8.84 -6.06
C GLY A 156 -8.24 9.88 -7.10
N VAL A 157 -9.19 9.57 -7.97
CA VAL A 157 -9.74 10.49 -8.95
C VAL A 157 -11.24 10.62 -8.74
N ILE A 158 -11.73 11.83 -8.53
CA ILE A 158 -13.15 12.11 -8.25
C ILE A 158 -13.67 13.22 -9.14
N GLY A 159 -14.90 13.08 -9.63
CA GLY A 159 -15.55 14.11 -10.44
C GLY A 159 -16.17 15.22 -9.59
N GLY A 160 -15.89 16.49 -9.89
CA GLY A 160 -16.61 17.62 -9.29
C GLY A 160 -18.09 17.69 -9.71
N ARG A 161 -18.44 17.02 -10.83
CA ARG A 161 -19.80 16.81 -11.32
C ARG A 161 -19.93 15.50 -12.10
N GLY A 162 -21.16 15.13 -12.46
CA GLY A 162 -21.42 13.99 -13.35
C GLY A 162 -20.83 14.26 -14.74
N GLY A 163 -20.18 13.25 -15.34
CA GLY A 163 -19.53 13.40 -16.65
C GLY A 163 -18.34 14.37 -16.65
N ALA A 164 -17.68 14.58 -15.51
CA ALA A 164 -16.47 15.40 -15.43
C ALA A 164 -15.29 14.79 -16.20
N GLY A 165 -15.22 13.45 -16.27
CA GLY A 165 -14.11 12.70 -16.87
C GLY A 165 -13.18 12.03 -15.86
N ALA A 166 -13.64 11.80 -14.62
CA ALA A 166 -12.86 11.15 -13.56
C ALA A 166 -12.40 9.75 -13.95
N SER A 167 -13.32 8.86 -14.33
CA SER A 167 -13.01 7.51 -14.81
C SER A 167 -12.04 7.50 -15.99
N THR A 168 -12.20 8.42 -16.95
CA THR A 168 -11.30 8.56 -18.09
C THR A 168 -9.87 8.93 -17.65
N LEU A 169 -9.75 9.88 -16.71
CA LEU A 169 -8.45 10.28 -16.17
C LEU A 169 -7.84 9.16 -15.33
N ALA A 170 -8.64 8.44 -14.52
CA ALA A 170 -8.20 7.31 -13.72
C ALA A 170 -7.59 6.21 -14.61
N CYS A 171 -8.31 5.79 -15.67
CA CYS A 171 -7.79 4.86 -16.67
C CYS A 171 -6.49 5.37 -17.30
N ALA A 172 -6.45 6.64 -17.70
CA ALA A 172 -5.27 7.19 -18.37
C ALA A 172 -4.04 7.28 -17.46
N LEU A 173 -4.23 7.59 -16.17
CA LEU A 173 -3.15 7.59 -15.17
C LEU A 173 -2.58 6.18 -14.99
N ALA A 174 -3.45 5.19 -14.81
CA ALA A 174 -3.05 3.80 -14.60
C ALA A 174 -2.36 3.21 -15.84
N VAL A 175 -2.93 3.41 -17.03
CA VAL A 175 -2.34 2.98 -18.31
C VAL A 175 -1.00 3.66 -18.54
N THR A 176 -0.88 4.96 -18.23
CA THR A 176 0.41 5.65 -18.40
C THR A 176 1.46 5.09 -17.43
N SER A 177 1.11 4.87 -16.16
CA SER A 177 2.02 4.30 -15.16
C SER A 177 2.53 2.91 -15.57
N ALA A 178 1.62 2.02 -15.99
CA ALA A 178 1.95 0.67 -16.46
C ALA A 178 2.93 0.69 -17.64
N ARG A 179 2.74 1.63 -18.57
CA ARG A 179 3.58 1.79 -19.75
C ARG A 179 4.97 2.33 -19.45
N GLU A 180 5.13 3.10 -18.37
CA GLU A 180 6.43 3.52 -17.86
C GLU A 180 7.12 2.39 -17.04
N GLY A 181 6.53 1.18 -17.01
CA GLY A 181 7.11 -0.01 -16.37
C GLY A 181 6.83 -0.10 -14.88
N LEU A 182 5.94 0.74 -14.33
CA LEU A 182 5.57 0.70 -12.93
C LEU A 182 4.48 -0.35 -12.69
N ARG A 183 4.60 -1.12 -11.60
CA ARG A 183 3.50 -1.93 -11.07
C ARG A 183 2.28 -1.03 -10.90
N SER A 184 1.17 -1.38 -11.55
CA SER A 184 0.00 -0.52 -11.67
C SER A 184 -1.28 -1.30 -11.41
N LEU A 185 -2.11 -0.77 -10.51
CA LEU A 185 -3.42 -1.33 -10.20
C LEU A 185 -4.49 -0.23 -10.32
N LEU A 186 -5.58 -0.51 -11.01
CA LEU A 186 -6.73 0.38 -11.16
C LEU A 186 -7.93 -0.22 -10.40
N VAL A 187 -8.52 0.57 -9.50
CA VAL A 187 -9.69 0.18 -8.71
C VAL A 187 -10.89 1.04 -9.08
N ASP A 188 -12.01 0.41 -9.40
CA ASP A 188 -13.31 1.06 -9.55
C ASP A 188 -14.04 1.08 -8.20
N ALA A 189 -14.14 2.23 -7.53
CA ALA A 189 -14.86 2.33 -6.27
C ALA A 189 -16.35 2.72 -6.44
N ASP A 190 -16.86 2.83 -7.67
CA ASP A 190 -18.26 3.21 -7.94
C ASP A 190 -19.12 1.96 -8.26
N PRO A 191 -19.87 1.41 -7.28
CA PRO A 191 -20.75 0.26 -7.50
C PRO A 191 -21.86 0.50 -8.52
N LEU A 192 -22.16 1.77 -8.85
CA LEU A 192 -23.20 2.15 -9.79
C LEU A 192 -22.62 2.54 -11.16
N GLY A 193 -21.30 2.43 -11.34
CA GLY A 193 -20.60 2.72 -12.58
C GLY A 193 -20.84 1.65 -13.66
N GLY A 194 -20.45 1.96 -14.89
CA GLY A 194 -20.51 1.01 -16.02
C GLY A 194 -19.39 -0.04 -16.04
N GLY A 195 -18.54 -0.06 -15.00
CA GLY A 195 -17.32 -0.85 -14.92
C GLY A 195 -16.15 -0.21 -15.68
N LEU A 196 -15.02 0.00 -15.00
CA LEU A 196 -13.78 0.48 -15.65
C LEU A 196 -13.21 -0.51 -16.68
N ASP A 197 -13.51 -1.80 -16.56
CA ASP A 197 -13.09 -2.82 -17.51
C ASP A 197 -13.63 -2.56 -18.92
N VAL A 198 -14.84 -1.98 -19.05
CA VAL A 198 -15.39 -1.56 -20.35
C VAL A 198 -14.57 -0.44 -20.99
N LEU A 199 -14.10 0.54 -20.21
CA LEU A 199 -13.23 1.61 -20.73
C LEU A 199 -11.87 1.08 -21.17
N LEU A 200 -11.46 -0.08 -20.65
CA LEU A 200 -10.22 -0.77 -20.99
C LEU A 200 -10.40 -1.86 -22.06
N GLY A 201 -11.63 -2.17 -22.47
CA GLY A 201 -11.93 -3.28 -23.39
C GLY A 201 -11.63 -4.67 -22.82
N GLY A 202 -11.81 -4.82 -21.50
CA GLY A 202 -11.50 -6.03 -20.74
C GLY A 202 -12.73 -6.72 -20.16
N GLU A 203 -13.92 -6.47 -20.70
CA GLU A 203 -15.18 -6.99 -20.19
C GLU A 203 -15.29 -8.53 -20.25
N THR A 204 -14.46 -9.19 -21.05
CA THR A 204 -14.36 -10.65 -21.13
C THR A 204 -13.11 -11.20 -20.43
N ALA A 205 -12.34 -10.37 -19.74
CA ALA A 205 -11.10 -10.80 -19.09
C ALA A 205 -11.39 -11.60 -17.82
N GLU A 206 -10.74 -12.76 -17.72
CA GLU A 206 -10.80 -13.64 -16.57
C GLU A 206 -10.15 -13.01 -15.33
N GLY A 207 -10.66 -13.36 -14.14
CA GLY A 207 -10.17 -12.86 -12.86
C GLY A 207 -11.30 -12.39 -11.94
N LEU A 208 -10.98 -12.19 -10.66
CA LEU A 208 -11.93 -11.76 -9.63
C LEU A 208 -12.39 -10.32 -9.84
N ARG A 209 -13.62 -10.04 -9.42
CA ARG A 209 -14.28 -8.73 -9.38
C ARG A 209 -14.76 -8.44 -7.96
N TRP A 210 -15.22 -7.22 -7.68
CA TRP A 210 -15.66 -6.81 -6.34
C TRP A 210 -16.58 -7.81 -5.60
N PRO A 211 -17.62 -8.40 -6.23
CA PRO A 211 -18.50 -9.34 -5.54
C PRO A 211 -17.80 -10.57 -4.98
N ALA A 212 -16.67 -11.00 -5.56
CA ALA A 212 -15.87 -12.11 -5.03
C ALA A 212 -15.28 -11.83 -3.64
N PHE A 213 -15.12 -10.54 -3.29
CA PHE A 213 -14.57 -10.10 -2.01
C PHE A 213 -15.64 -9.80 -0.96
N ALA A 214 -16.93 -9.83 -1.32
CA ALA A 214 -18.02 -9.53 -0.39
C ALA A 214 -18.11 -10.52 0.77
N ALA A 215 -17.77 -11.79 0.53
CA ALA A 215 -17.76 -12.86 1.53
C ALA A 215 -16.40 -13.03 2.22
N SER A 216 -15.36 -12.31 1.81
CA SER A 216 -14.02 -12.43 2.38
C SER A 216 -14.00 -11.90 3.81
N ARG A 217 -13.96 -12.81 4.78
CA ARG A 217 -13.70 -12.51 6.18
C ARG A 217 -12.21 -12.71 6.45
N GLY A 218 -11.45 -11.62 6.47
CA GLY A 218 -10.04 -11.66 6.86
C GLY A 218 -9.12 -10.93 5.88
N ARG A 219 -7.83 -11.19 6.04
CA ARG A 219 -6.78 -10.53 5.28
C ARG A 219 -6.75 -11.02 3.83
N VAL A 220 -6.58 -10.08 2.90
CA VAL A 220 -6.23 -10.37 1.52
C VAL A 220 -4.72 -10.21 1.35
N GLY A 221 -4.02 -11.26 0.91
CA GLY A 221 -2.59 -11.18 0.58
C GLY A 221 -2.36 -10.29 -0.65
N GLY A 222 -1.32 -9.44 -0.65
CA GLY A 222 -1.10 -8.46 -1.71
C GLY A 222 -0.77 -9.11 -3.06
N GLY A 223 0.11 -10.11 -3.06
CA GLY A 223 0.44 -10.89 -4.27
C GLY A 223 -0.75 -11.71 -4.77
N ALA A 224 -1.44 -12.40 -3.86
CA ALA A 224 -2.63 -13.19 -4.19
C ALA A 224 -3.77 -12.33 -4.76
N LEU A 225 -3.95 -11.11 -4.24
CA LEU A 225 -4.90 -10.15 -4.81
C LEU A 225 -4.54 -9.90 -6.28
N GLU A 226 -3.33 -9.44 -6.56
CA GLU A 226 -2.93 -9.09 -7.93
C GLU A 226 -3.04 -10.25 -8.92
N GLU A 227 -2.57 -11.44 -8.53
CA GLU A 227 -2.63 -12.63 -9.37
C GLU A 227 -4.07 -13.07 -9.66
N SER A 228 -5.00 -12.79 -8.74
CA SER A 228 -6.41 -13.09 -8.91
C SER A 228 -7.15 -12.07 -9.79
N LEU A 229 -6.59 -10.88 -10.02
CA LEU A 229 -7.24 -9.82 -10.79
C LEU A 229 -6.93 -9.92 -12.29
N PRO A 230 -7.88 -9.50 -13.15
CA PRO A 230 -7.65 -9.33 -14.58
C PRO A 230 -6.41 -8.50 -14.88
N GLU A 231 -5.63 -8.95 -15.86
CA GLU A 231 -4.53 -8.18 -16.44
C GLU A 231 -4.96 -7.54 -17.76
N LEU A 232 -4.87 -6.22 -17.84
CA LEU A 232 -5.24 -5.45 -19.02
C LEU A 232 -4.17 -4.39 -19.24
N HIS A 233 -3.62 -4.28 -20.46
CA HIS A 233 -2.63 -3.23 -20.80
C HIS A 233 -1.46 -3.11 -19.81
N SER A 234 -0.98 -4.25 -19.29
CA SER A 234 0.09 -4.34 -18.27
C SER A 234 -0.25 -3.74 -16.90
N LEU A 235 -1.54 -3.56 -16.59
CA LEU A 235 -2.03 -3.24 -15.24
C LEU A 235 -3.02 -4.30 -14.72
N ARG A 236 -3.17 -4.37 -13.39
CA ARG A 236 -4.23 -5.14 -12.72
C ARG A 236 -5.47 -4.27 -12.54
N VAL A 237 -6.66 -4.85 -12.71
CA VAL A 237 -7.92 -4.09 -12.62
C VAL A 237 -8.88 -4.76 -11.66
N LEU A 238 -9.37 -4.02 -10.66
CA LEU A 238 -10.50 -4.43 -9.83
C LEU A 238 -11.72 -3.57 -10.21
N SER A 239 -12.63 -4.15 -10.97
CA SER A 239 -13.91 -3.53 -11.35
C SER A 239 -15.11 -4.22 -10.71
N TRP A 240 -16.27 -3.57 -10.79
CA TRP A 240 -17.56 -4.22 -10.57
C TRP A 240 -17.90 -5.11 -11.76
N ASP A 241 -18.56 -6.24 -11.51
CA ASP A 241 -19.13 -7.06 -12.57
C ASP A 241 -20.52 -6.54 -12.97
N ARG A 242 -21.17 -7.23 -13.91
CA ARG A 242 -22.54 -6.93 -14.36
C ARG A 242 -23.59 -7.81 -13.69
N GLY A 243 -23.23 -8.48 -12.59
CA GLY A 243 -24.11 -9.34 -11.82
C GLY A 243 -25.04 -8.53 -10.92
N ASP A 244 -25.75 -9.25 -10.04
CA ASP A 244 -26.58 -8.60 -9.02
C ASP A 244 -25.72 -7.71 -8.12
N CYS A 245 -26.26 -6.56 -7.71
CA CYS A 245 -25.58 -5.62 -6.82
C CYS A 245 -25.35 -6.25 -5.43
N VAL A 246 -24.22 -6.93 -5.27
CA VAL A 246 -23.74 -7.41 -3.98
C VAL A 246 -23.12 -6.22 -3.23
N THR A 247 -23.64 -5.93 -2.03
CA THR A 247 -23.02 -4.92 -1.16
C THR A 247 -21.71 -5.46 -0.61
N VAL A 248 -20.59 -4.81 -0.93
CA VAL A 248 -19.28 -5.11 -0.35
C VAL A 248 -19.13 -4.34 0.97
N PRO A 249 -18.88 -5.00 2.12
CA PRO A 249 -18.68 -4.30 3.39
C PRO A 249 -17.47 -3.36 3.37
N SER A 250 -17.54 -2.24 4.09
CA SER A 250 -16.44 -1.25 4.19
C SER A 250 -15.13 -1.87 4.69
N GLN A 251 -15.19 -2.85 5.60
CA GLN A 251 -14.02 -3.60 6.06
C GLN A 251 -13.33 -4.39 4.93
N ALA A 252 -14.10 -4.95 3.99
CA ALA A 252 -13.55 -5.65 2.84
C ALA A 252 -12.89 -4.66 1.86
N VAL A 253 -13.52 -3.52 1.60
CA VAL A 253 -12.92 -2.42 0.81
C VAL A 253 -11.59 -1.97 1.44
N ARG A 254 -11.58 -1.77 2.76
CA ARG A 254 -10.36 -1.42 3.50
C ARG A 254 -9.26 -2.45 3.31
N ALA A 255 -9.58 -3.74 3.49
CA ALA A 255 -8.61 -4.83 3.38
C ALA A 255 -8.05 -5.00 1.97
N VAL A 256 -8.91 -4.88 0.95
CA VAL A 256 -8.52 -4.97 -0.47
C VAL A 256 -7.59 -3.82 -0.85
N LEU A 257 -7.91 -2.58 -0.46
CA LEU A 257 -7.00 -1.46 -0.75
C LEU A 257 -5.70 -1.54 0.03
N ALA A 258 -5.74 -1.94 1.29
CA ALA A 258 -4.52 -2.18 2.05
C ALA A 258 -3.63 -3.21 1.35
N ALA A 259 -4.22 -4.27 0.80
CA ALA A 259 -3.52 -5.28 0.02
C ALA A 259 -2.97 -4.74 -1.31
N ALA A 260 -3.76 -3.97 -2.06
CA ALA A 260 -3.33 -3.37 -3.33
C ALA A 260 -2.11 -2.45 -3.18
N ARG A 261 -2.03 -1.75 -2.05
CA ARG A 261 -0.94 -0.83 -1.70
C ARG A 261 0.35 -1.54 -1.30
N ARG A 262 0.30 -2.82 -0.95
CA ARG A 262 1.50 -3.62 -0.67
C ARG A 262 2.27 -3.82 -1.97
N ARG A 263 3.60 -3.98 -1.89
CA ARG A 263 4.52 -4.26 -3.03
C ARG A 263 4.88 -3.08 -3.95
N GLY A 264 4.57 -1.84 -3.55
CA GLY A 264 5.01 -0.64 -4.27
C GLY A 264 4.35 -0.41 -5.63
N GLY A 265 4.88 0.52 -6.42
CA GLY A 265 4.26 0.96 -7.68
C GLY A 265 3.17 2.01 -7.46
N THR A 266 2.09 1.94 -8.24
CA THR A 266 0.99 2.90 -8.23
C THR A 266 -0.36 2.21 -8.12
N VAL A 267 -1.26 2.76 -7.31
CA VAL A 267 -2.67 2.38 -7.26
C VAL A 267 -3.48 3.61 -7.65
N VAL A 268 -4.35 3.46 -8.65
CA VAL A 268 -5.29 4.52 -9.05
C VAL A 268 -6.69 4.07 -8.69
N VAL A 269 -7.45 4.92 -7.99
CA VAL A 269 -8.82 4.61 -7.57
C VAL A 269 -9.78 5.60 -8.23
N ASP A 270 -10.73 5.10 -9.02
CA ASP A 270 -11.84 5.91 -9.53
C ASP A 270 -12.93 5.98 -8.45
N LEU A 271 -13.23 7.19 -7.99
CA LEU A 271 -14.10 7.43 -6.84
C LEU A 271 -15.51 7.84 -7.26
N PRO A 272 -16.56 7.30 -6.62
CA PRO A 272 -17.89 7.86 -6.73
C PRO A 272 -17.96 9.21 -6.03
N ARG A 273 -18.93 10.05 -6.40
CA ARG A 273 -19.12 11.38 -5.79
C ARG A 273 -19.81 11.32 -4.43
N ARG A 274 -20.53 10.24 -4.15
CA ARG A 274 -21.20 10.03 -2.87
C ARG A 274 -20.20 9.38 -1.94
N ILE A 275 -19.95 10.04 -0.81
CA ILE A 275 -19.10 9.48 0.25
C ILE A 275 -19.99 8.66 1.17
N ASP A 276 -19.78 7.36 1.18
CA ASP A 276 -20.31 6.42 2.17
C ASP A 276 -19.15 5.82 2.99
N ASP A 277 -19.45 4.88 3.88
CA ASP A 277 -18.45 4.26 4.76
C ASP A 277 -17.36 3.52 3.97
N GLY A 278 -17.71 2.92 2.83
CA GLY A 278 -16.73 2.24 1.96
C GLY A 278 -15.78 3.25 1.31
N VAL A 279 -16.33 4.33 0.74
CA VAL A 279 -15.54 5.41 0.14
C VAL A 279 -14.69 6.14 1.18
N ALA A 280 -15.16 6.28 2.42
CA ALA A 280 -14.36 6.85 3.51
C ALA A 280 -13.10 6.00 3.80
N GLU A 281 -13.22 4.67 3.80
CA GLU A 281 -12.09 3.74 3.94
C GLU A 281 -11.12 3.81 2.76
N VAL A 282 -11.63 4.13 1.56
CA VAL A 282 -10.79 4.42 0.38
C VAL A 282 -10.02 5.71 0.59
N LEU A 283 -10.73 6.81 0.88
CA LEU A 283 -10.14 8.14 1.04
C LEU A 283 -9.05 8.17 2.13
N ALA A 284 -9.24 7.43 3.22
CA ALA A 284 -8.26 7.31 4.31
C ALA A 284 -6.94 6.65 3.90
N GLN A 285 -6.91 5.95 2.76
CA GLN A 285 -5.73 5.24 2.25
C GLN A 285 -5.10 5.89 1.01
N LEU A 286 -5.65 7.01 0.53
CA LEU A 286 -5.08 7.76 -0.58
C LEU A 286 -3.92 8.64 -0.10
N ASP A 287 -2.89 8.75 -0.94
CA ASP A 287 -1.79 9.69 -0.73
C ASP A 287 -2.13 11.05 -1.37
N VAL A 288 -2.79 11.05 -2.54
CA VAL A 288 -3.21 12.25 -3.28
C VAL A 288 -4.59 12.05 -3.92
N GLY A 289 -5.43 13.08 -3.90
CA GLY A 289 -6.71 13.10 -4.61
C GLY A 289 -6.70 14.10 -5.76
N LEU A 290 -7.33 13.73 -6.88
CA LEU A 290 -7.54 14.59 -8.04
C LEU A 290 -9.03 14.86 -8.23
N LEU A 291 -9.43 16.11 -8.03
CA LEU A 291 -10.79 16.59 -8.27
C LEU A 291 -10.90 17.11 -9.70
N VAL A 292 -11.58 16.36 -10.58
CA VAL A 292 -11.77 16.72 -11.99
C VAL A 292 -12.94 17.69 -12.13
N VAL A 293 -12.65 18.92 -12.56
CA VAL A 293 -13.62 20.01 -12.63
C VAL A 293 -13.65 20.59 -14.05
N PRO A 294 -14.75 20.35 -14.81
CA PRO A 294 -15.00 21.12 -16.02
C PRO A 294 -15.04 22.60 -15.70
N ALA A 295 -14.43 23.44 -16.53
CA ALA A 295 -14.29 24.87 -16.26
C ALA A 295 -15.55 25.68 -16.61
N GLU A 296 -16.67 25.29 -15.99
CA GLU A 296 -17.98 25.94 -16.06
C GLU A 296 -18.44 26.30 -14.64
N LEU A 297 -19.11 27.44 -14.45
CA LEU A 297 -19.44 27.95 -13.11
C LEU A 297 -20.27 26.94 -12.28
N ARG A 298 -21.22 26.25 -12.92
CA ARG A 298 -22.04 25.22 -12.25
C ARG A 298 -21.22 24.01 -11.80
N ALA A 299 -20.16 23.64 -12.54
CA ALA A 299 -19.28 22.56 -12.15
C ALA A 299 -18.40 22.98 -10.98
N VAL A 300 -17.90 24.22 -10.96
CA VAL A 300 -17.15 24.76 -9.83
C VAL A 300 -18.01 24.76 -8.56
N ALA A 301 -19.25 25.21 -8.63
CA ALA A 301 -20.16 25.18 -7.49
C ALA A 301 -20.45 23.75 -6.98
N ALA A 302 -20.66 22.80 -7.90
CA ALA A 302 -20.83 21.39 -7.53
C ALA A 302 -19.54 20.79 -6.93
N ALA A 303 -18.40 21.10 -7.53
CA ALA A 303 -17.08 20.66 -7.08
C ALA A 303 -16.75 21.17 -5.68
N GLY A 304 -17.17 22.39 -5.32
CA GLY A 304 -16.99 22.91 -3.96
C GLY A 304 -17.67 22.03 -2.89
N ARG A 305 -18.83 21.43 -3.18
CA ARG A 305 -19.49 20.49 -2.26
C ARG A 305 -18.73 19.17 -2.13
N VAL A 306 -18.23 18.66 -3.25
CA VAL A 306 -17.41 17.44 -3.28
C VAL A 306 -16.10 17.67 -2.52
N ALA A 307 -15.42 18.80 -2.78
CA ALA A 307 -14.19 19.19 -2.11
C ALA A 307 -14.37 19.31 -0.60
N ALA A 308 -15.44 19.96 -0.13
CA ALA A 308 -15.72 20.08 1.29
C ALA A 308 -15.90 18.70 1.97
N ALA A 309 -16.59 17.77 1.32
CA ALA A 309 -16.82 16.44 1.87
C ALA A 309 -15.55 15.57 1.85
N VAL A 310 -14.78 15.59 0.76
CA VAL A 310 -13.51 14.84 0.63
C VAL A 310 -12.44 15.38 1.57
N GLY A 311 -12.35 16.72 1.70
CA GLY A 311 -11.38 17.40 2.54
C GLY A 311 -11.53 17.14 4.05
N MET A 312 -12.64 16.53 4.48
CA MET A 312 -12.79 16.04 5.85
C MET A 312 -11.91 14.81 6.15
N VAL A 313 -11.49 14.07 5.11
CA VAL A 313 -10.74 12.82 5.25
C VAL A 313 -9.37 12.93 4.57
N LEU A 314 -9.34 13.41 3.33
CA LEU A 314 -8.12 13.49 2.52
C LEU A 314 -7.49 14.88 2.61
N ARG A 315 -6.23 14.94 3.03
CA ARG A 315 -5.49 16.20 3.22
C ARG A 315 -4.96 16.81 1.92
N ASP A 316 -4.51 15.98 0.99
CA ASP A 316 -3.94 16.44 -0.28
C ASP A 316 -4.94 16.19 -1.41
N LEU A 317 -5.81 17.18 -1.65
CA LEU A 317 -6.76 17.20 -2.75
C LEU A 317 -6.38 18.30 -3.72
N ARG A 318 -6.14 17.95 -4.99
CA ARG A 318 -5.70 18.87 -6.04
C ARG A 318 -6.74 18.95 -7.15
N VAL A 319 -6.91 20.13 -7.73
CA VAL A 319 -7.85 20.39 -8.82
C VAL A 319 -7.20 20.02 -10.15
N VAL A 320 -7.96 19.32 -10.98
CA VAL A 320 -7.65 19.07 -12.38
C VAL A 320 -8.75 19.68 -13.22
N THR A 321 -8.43 20.72 -13.99
CA THR A 321 -9.43 21.39 -14.82
C THR A 321 -9.60 20.69 -16.15
N ARG A 322 -10.77 20.85 -16.76
CA ARG A 322 -11.05 20.37 -18.11
C ARG A 322 -11.79 21.43 -18.90
N GLY A 323 -11.26 21.77 -20.08
CA GLY A 323 -11.92 22.68 -21.00
C GLY A 323 -13.16 22.08 -21.71
N PRO A 324 -13.84 22.90 -22.53
CA PRO A 324 -13.57 24.32 -22.76
C PRO A 324 -13.90 25.18 -21.52
N TYR A 325 -13.28 26.35 -21.44
CA TYR A 325 -13.45 27.30 -20.35
C TYR A 325 -14.54 28.32 -20.66
N ASP A 326 -15.44 28.56 -19.71
CA ASP A 326 -16.36 29.70 -19.76
C ASP A 326 -15.59 31.02 -19.65
N SER A 327 -16.15 32.12 -20.16
CA SER A 327 -15.50 33.42 -20.13
C SER A 327 -15.14 33.86 -18.70
N GLY A 328 -13.87 34.15 -18.44
CA GLY A 328 -13.40 34.62 -17.14
C GLY A 328 -13.10 33.51 -16.13
N LEU A 329 -13.27 32.24 -16.49
CA LEU A 329 -12.77 31.12 -15.72
C LEU A 329 -11.54 30.55 -16.45
N ASP A 330 -10.39 30.58 -15.80
CA ASP A 330 -9.22 29.80 -16.21
C ASP A 330 -8.90 28.72 -15.15
N ASP A 331 -7.87 27.93 -15.38
CA ASP A 331 -7.45 26.85 -14.47
C ASP A 331 -7.13 27.35 -13.06
N ARG A 332 -6.41 28.48 -12.99
CA ARG A 332 -6.02 29.13 -11.74
C ARG A 332 -7.21 29.71 -11.00
N GLU A 333 -8.16 30.31 -11.70
CA GLU A 333 -9.37 30.87 -11.12
C GLU A 333 -10.26 29.77 -10.56
N VAL A 334 -10.43 28.64 -11.26
CA VAL A 334 -11.16 27.47 -10.75
C VAL A 334 -10.50 26.94 -9.47
N ALA A 335 -9.17 26.78 -9.47
CA ALA A 335 -8.43 26.33 -8.29
C ALA A 335 -8.57 27.32 -7.11
N ARG A 336 -8.50 28.63 -7.38
CA ARG A 336 -8.69 29.70 -6.40
C ARG A 336 -10.08 29.67 -5.77
N LEU A 337 -11.12 29.54 -6.59
CA LEU A 337 -12.51 29.48 -6.11
C LEU A 337 -12.77 28.26 -5.23
N LEU A 338 -12.06 27.16 -5.48
CA LEU A 338 -12.16 25.93 -4.67
C LEU A 338 -11.22 25.93 -3.46
N GLY A 339 -10.25 26.85 -3.40
CA GLY A 339 -9.25 26.91 -2.34
C GLY A 339 -8.30 25.70 -2.33
N LEU A 340 -8.05 25.09 -3.49
CA LEU A 340 -7.26 23.87 -3.63
C LEU A 340 -6.04 24.07 -4.56
N PRO A 341 -4.95 23.33 -4.36
CA PRO A 341 -3.81 23.33 -5.29
C PRO A 341 -4.21 22.88 -6.69
N LEU A 342 -3.64 23.49 -7.73
CA LEU A 342 -3.84 23.08 -9.12
C LEU A 342 -2.83 21.99 -9.51
N ALA A 343 -3.32 20.83 -9.94
CA ALA A 343 -2.50 19.75 -10.50
C ALA A 343 -2.24 19.92 -12.01
N GLY A 344 -3.15 20.62 -12.70
CA GLY A 344 -3.02 21.03 -14.09
C GLY A 344 -4.34 20.91 -14.87
N GLU A 345 -4.27 21.10 -16.18
CA GLU A 345 -5.40 20.95 -17.10
C GLU A 345 -5.33 19.64 -17.86
N VAL A 346 -6.42 18.86 -17.84
CA VAL A 346 -6.58 17.68 -18.68
C VAL A 346 -6.93 18.10 -20.11
N PRO A 347 -6.08 17.76 -21.09
CA PRO A 347 -6.33 18.11 -22.48
C PRO A 347 -7.47 17.26 -23.06
N VAL A 348 -8.24 17.86 -23.97
CA VAL A 348 -9.27 17.15 -24.72
C VAL A 348 -8.63 16.25 -25.77
N GLU A 349 -8.89 14.95 -25.70
CA GLU A 349 -8.47 13.99 -26.72
C GLU A 349 -9.68 13.59 -27.58
N SER A 350 -9.77 14.16 -28.77
CA SER A 350 -10.89 13.95 -29.71
C SER A 350 -11.05 12.50 -30.17
N GLY A 351 -9.97 11.70 -30.08
CA GLY A 351 -10.01 10.26 -30.33
C GLY A 351 -10.82 9.47 -29.31
N LEU A 352 -10.97 9.96 -28.07
CA LEU A 352 -11.81 9.36 -27.02
C LEU A 352 -13.28 9.78 -27.14
N LEU A 353 -13.56 10.92 -27.80
CA LEU A 353 -14.92 11.40 -28.06
C LEU A 353 -15.59 10.66 -29.22
N ARG A 354 -14.79 10.08 -30.11
CA ARG A 354 -15.30 9.15 -31.13
C ARG A 354 -15.49 7.81 -30.43
N ALA A 355 -16.65 7.20 -30.58
CA ALA A 355 -16.91 5.83 -30.13
C ALA A 355 -15.95 4.89 -30.89
N THR A 356 -14.72 4.77 -30.41
CA THR A 356 -13.79 3.72 -30.81
C THR A 356 -14.30 2.44 -30.20
N ASP A 357 -14.49 1.42 -31.03
CA ASP A 357 -14.96 0.06 -30.71
C ASP A 357 -14.12 -0.65 -29.63
N GLY A 358 -14.13 -0.16 -28.38
CA GLY A 358 -13.54 -0.79 -27.19
C GLY A 358 -12.02 -1.03 -27.18
N LYS A 359 -11.30 -0.85 -28.30
CA LYS A 359 -9.95 -1.41 -28.47
C LYS A 359 -8.79 -0.55 -27.97
N ARG A 360 -9.01 0.73 -27.64
CA ARG A 360 -7.92 1.63 -27.21
C ARG A 360 -8.30 2.33 -25.91
N PRO A 361 -7.62 2.02 -24.80
CA PRO A 361 -7.93 2.66 -23.53
C PRO A 361 -7.48 4.14 -23.54
N PRO A 362 -8.08 4.98 -22.67
CA PRO A 362 -7.58 6.33 -22.40
C PRO A 362 -6.08 6.32 -22.08
N GLY A 363 -5.33 7.26 -22.66
CA GLY A 363 -3.87 7.34 -22.45
C GLY A 363 -3.04 6.30 -23.21
N SER A 364 -3.63 5.47 -24.08
CA SER A 364 -2.90 4.49 -24.91
C SER A 364 -1.92 5.11 -25.92
N SER A 365 -2.19 6.33 -26.39
CA SER A 365 -1.28 7.03 -27.31
C SER A 365 -0.09 7.62 -26.54
N ALA A 366 1.12 7.06 -26.72
CA ALA A 366 2.36 7.51 -26.03
C ALA A 366 2.65 9.01 -26.16
N ARG A 367 2.32 9.55 -27.34
CA ARG A 367 2.53 10.93 -27.72
C ARG A 367 1.25 11.76 -27.59
N GLY A 368 0.16 11.14 -27.15
CA GLY A 368 -1.13 11.79 -26.93
C GLY A 368 -1.03 12.83 -25.81
N PRO A 369 -1.86 13.89 -25.87
CA PRO A 369 -1.80 14.96 -24.88
C PRO A 369 -2.18 14.45 -23.49
N LEU A 370 -3.13 13.50 -23.38
CA LEU A 370 -3.54 12.91 -22.11
C LEU A 370 -2.41 12.09 -21.46
N ALA A 371 -1.71 11.25 -22.23
CA ALA A 371 -0.57 10.48 -21.72
C ALA A 371 0.58 11.40 -21.26
N ARG A 372 0.83 12.51 -21.97
CA ARG A 372 1.83 13.51 -21.54
C ARG A 372 1.44 14.17 -20.22
N PHE A 373 0.17 14.52 -20.04
CA PHE A 373 -0.34 15.04 -18.78
C PHE A 373 -0.12 14.04 -17.64
N CYS A 374 -0.52 12.78 -17.83
CA CYS A 374 -0.37 11.72 -16.83
C CYS A 374 1.11 11.45 -16.49
N ARG A 375 2.01 11.42 -17.48
CA ARG A 375 3.46 11.25 -17.24
C ARG A 375 3.99 12.39 -16.37
N ALA A 376 3.70 13.64 -16.75
CA ALA A 376 4.17 14.80 -16.01
C ALA A 376 3.61 14.84 -14.58
N PHE A 377 2.38 14.34 -14.37
CA PHE A 377 1.82 14.17 -13.03
C PHE A 377 2.62 13.12 -12.22
N TRP A 378 2.85 11.93 -12.77
CA TRP A 378 3.60 10.88 -12.07
C TRP A 378 5.05 11.29 -11.76
N GLU A 379 5.74 11.95 -12.68
CA GLU A 379 7.09 12.49 -12.45
C GLU A 379 7.13 13.43 -11.23
N ARG A 380 6.13 14.30 -11.06
CA ARG A 380 6.04 15.20 -9.89
C ARG A 380 5.68 14.45 -8.62
N ALA A 381 4.63 13.61 -8.67
CA ALA A 381 4.11 12.94 -7.49
C ALA A 381 5.10 11.92 -6.89
N LEU A 382 5.88 11.23 -7.74
CA LEU A 382 6.93 10.32 -7.29
C LEU A 382 8.12 11.04 -6.64
N VAL A 383 8.45 12.25 -7.11
CA VAL A 383 9.50 13.08 -6.49
C VAL A 383 9.07 13.60 -5.12
N GLU A 384 7.82 14.09 -5.01
CA GLU A 384 7.25 14.61 -3.76
C GLU A 384 7.21 13.55 -2.65
N THR A 385 6.88 12.30 -3.01
CA THR A 385 6.87 11.17 -2.07
C THR A 385 8.25 10.56 -1.82
N GLY A 386 9.21 10.76 -2.73
CA GLY A 386 10.59 10.31 -2.58
C GLY A 386 11.46 11.18 -1.67
N GLY A 387 11.17 12.49 -1.59
CA GLY A 387 11.97 13.50 -0.89
C GLY A 387 11.81 13.59 0.63
N GLY A 388 10.92 12.78 1.25
CA GLY A 388 10.70 12.77 2.70
C GLY A 388 11.67 11.92 3.52
N ALA A 389 12.74 11.40 2.90
CA ALA A 389 13.71 10.51 3.55
C ALA A 389 15.16 10.99 3.33
N ALA A 390 15.42 12.25 3.67
CA ALA A 390 16.77 12.82 3.77
C ALA A 390 17.09 13.19 5.21
#